data_AF-A0A1I4P2A0-F1
#
_entry.id   AF-A0A1I4P2A0-F1
#
_cell.length_a   1.000
_cell.length_b   1.000
_cell.length_c   1.000
_cell.angle_alpha   90.00
_cell.angle_beta   90.00
_cell.angle_gamma   90.00
#
_symmetry.space_group_name_H-M   'P 1'
#
loop_
_entity.id
_entity.type
_entity.pdbx_description
1 polymer ?
#
loop_
_entity_poly.entity_id
_entity_poly.type
_entity_poly.pdbx_seq_one_letter_code
_entity_poly.pdbx_strand_id
1 'polypeptide(L)' 'MARPRNPDRDKAFEIWLNSNGTAKLKDIAAEISIPDSRIRKWKTEDNWDQKIKERSDWQ' A
#
# COMPACT_ATOMS: atom_id res chain seq x y z
N MET A 1 -3.40 0.78 -24.86
CA MET A 1 -4.30 0.34 -23.77
C MET A 1 -3.52 0.46 -22.46
N ALA A 2 -4.05 1.14 -21.45
CA ALA A 2 -3.42 1.18 -20.14
C ALA A 2 -3.30 -0.26 -19.61
N ARG A 3 -2.13 -0.64 -19.09
CA ARG A 3 -1.98 -1.98 -18.49
C ARG A 3 -2.90 -2.07 -17.28
N PRO A 4 -3.59 -3.20 -17.06
CA PRO A 4 -4.36 -3.40 -15.86
C PRO A 4 -3.45 -3.25 -14.65
N ARG A 5 -3.97 -2.60 -13.60
CA ARG A 5 -3.27 -2.42 -12.34
C ARG A 5 -2.99 -3.80 -11.74
N ASN A 6 -1.80 -3.97 -11.15
CA ASN A 6 -1.43 -5.25 -10.55
C ASN A 6 -2.32 -5.50 -9.31
N PRO A 7 -3.04 -6.64 -9.22
CA PRO A 7 -3.89 -6.96 -8.07
C PRO A 7 -3.13 -6.99 -6.74
N ASP A 8 -1.84 -7.31 -6.75
CA ASP A 8 -1.00 -7.32 -5.54
C ASP A 8 -0.75 -5.90 -5.01
N ARG A 9 -0.83 -4.88 -5.86
CA ARG A 9 -0.71 -3.47 -5.46
C ARG A 9 -1.88 -3.03 -4.61
N ASP A 10 -3.08 -3.47 -4.98
CA ASP A 10 -4.30 -3.15 -4.24
C ASP A 10 -4.35 -3.90 -2.92
N LYS A 11 -4.02 -5.20 -2.91
CA LYS A 11 -3.88 -5.99 -1.67
C LYS A 11 -2.88 -5.37 -0.70
N ALA A 12 -1.70 -4.95 -1.19
CA ALA A 12 -0.70 -4.32 -0.35
C ALA A 12 -1.19 -3.01 0.27
N PHE A 13 -1.93 -2.21 -0.50
CA PHE A 13 -2.53 -0.96 0.00
C PHE A 13 -3.62 -1.23 1.03
N GLU A 14 -4.48 -2.25 0.82
CA GLU A 14 -5.51 -2.64 1.78
C GLU A 14 -4.90 -3.06 3.13
N ILE A 15 -3.84 -3.87 3.15
CA ILE A 15 -3.15 -4.26 4.39
C ILE A 15 -2.60 -3.01 5.11
N TRP A 16 -1.93 -2.12 4.38
CA TRP A 16 -1.42 -0.86 4.93
C TRP A 16 -2.54 0.02 5.49
N LEU A 17 -3.65 0.16 4.75
CA LEU A 17 -4.81 0.94 5.12
C LEU A 17 -5.50 0.39 6.37
N ASN A 18 -5.68 -0.94 6.45
CA ASN A 18 -6.27 -1.61 7.61
C ASN A 18 -5.40 -1.46 8.87
N SER A 19 -4.08 -1.31 8.71
CA SER A 19 -3.17 -1.00 9.81
C SER A 19 -3.12 0.48 10.20
N ASN A 20 -3.90 1.34 9.55
CA ASN A 20 -3.82 2.79 9.68
C ASN A 20 -2.39 3.34 9.47
N GLY A 21 -1.63 2.73 8.56
CA GLY A 21 -0.26 3.14 8.22
C GLY A 21 0.80 2.75 9.24
N THR A 22 0.49 1.81 10.15
CA THR A 22 1.43 1.34 11.18
C THR A 22 2.11 0.01 10.81
N ALA A 23 1.57 -0.75 9.86
CA ALA A 23 2.19 -1.98 9.38
C ALA A 23 3.59 -1.71 8.81
N LYS A 24 4.51 -2.68 8.87
CA LYS A 24 5.81 -2.52 8.23
C LYS A 24 5.72 -3.01 6.79
N LEU A 25 6.22 -2.21 5.84
CA LEU A 25 6.20 -2.57 4.41
C LEU A 25 6.87 -3.92 4.09
N LYS A 26 7.89 -4.29 4.87
CA LYS A 26 8.56 -5.58 4.78
C LYS A 26 7.66 -6.77 5.15
N ASP A 27 6.76 -6.57 6.12
CA ASP A 27 5.86 -7.61 6.61
C ASP A 27 4.73 -7.79 5.58
N ILE A 28 4.21 -6.69 5.02
CA ILE A 28 3.27 -6.72 3.88
C ILE A 28 3.91 -7.45 2.68
N ALA A 29 5.15 -7.11 2.34
CA ALA A 29 5.89 -7.78 1.26
C ALA A 29 6.02 -9.29 1.49
N ALA A 30 6.30 -9.72 2.72
CA ALA A 30 6.37 -11.15 3.06
C ALA A 30 4.99 -11.83 2.95
N GLU A 31 3.92 -11.17 3.40
CA GLU A 31 2.56 -11.71 3.38
C GLU A 31 2.05 -11.99 1.96
N ILE A 32 2.31 -11.07 1.02
CA ILE A 32 1.92 -11.24 -0.39
C ILE A 32 3.06 -11.76 -1.28
N SER A 33 4.18 -12.20 -0.68
CA SER A 33 5.34 -12.78 -1.38
C SER A 33 5.89 -11.92 -2.53
N ILE A 34 6.02 -10.62 -2.33
CA ILE A 34 6.67 -9.70 -3.28
C ILE A 34 7.84 -8.93 -2.63
N PRO A 35 8.79 -8.40 -3.42
CA PRO A 35 9.90 -7.62 -2.86
C PRO A 35 9.41 -6.35 -2.13
N ASP A 36 10.00 -6.04 -0.97
CA ASP A 36 9.68 -4.83 -0.21
C ASP A 36 9.96 -3.54 -1.02
N SER A 37 10.97 -3.58 -1.89
CA SER A 37 11.29 -2.49 -2.82
C SER A 37 10.12 -2.15 -3.75
N ARG A 38 9.31 -3.14 -4.15
CA ARG A 38 8.11 -2.95 -4.95
C ARG A 38 6.99 -2.28 -4.14
N ILE A 39 6.78 -2.70 -2.89
CA ILE A 39 5.82 -2.06 -1.98
C ILE A 39 6.18 -0.60 -1.74
N ARG A 40 7.46 -0.31 -1.46
CA ARG A 40 7.97 1.07 -1.26
C ARG A 40 7.68 1.95 -2.47
N LYS A 41 7.95 1.43 -3.68
CA LYS A 41 7.65 2.14 -4.92
C LYS A 41 6.15 2.44 -5.06
N TRP A 42 5.28 1.47 -4.81
CA TRP A 42 3.83 1.69 -4.85
C TRP A 42 3.34 2.68 -3.81
N LYS A 43 3.86 2.61 -2.58
CA LYS A 43 3.55 3.58 -1.50
C LYS A 43 3.79 5.02 -1.95
N THR A 44 4.92 5.26 -2.61
CA THR A 44 5.26 6.59 -3.16
C THR A 44 4.43 6.94 -4.38
N GLU A 45 4.25 6.03 -5.34
CA GLU A 45 3.48 6.33 -6.56
C GLU A 45 1.99 6.60 -6.29
N ASP A 46 1.41 5.93 -5.29
CA ASP A 46 -0.01 6.08 -4.91
C ASP A 46 -0.23 7.05 -3.74
N ASN A 47 0.83 7.67 -3.22
CA ASN A 47 0.79 8.56 -2.05
C ASN A 47 0.00 7.96 -0.87
N TRP A 48 0.31 6.73 -0.45
CA TRP A 48 -0.48 6.04 0.58
C TRP A 48 -0.57 6.82 1.89
N ASP A 49 0.49 7.52 2.29
CA ASP A 49 0.49 8.34 3.51
C ASP A 49 -0.57 9.46 3.44
N GLN A 50 -0.70 10.10 2.27
CA GLN A 50 -1.70 11.12 2.04
C GLN A 50 -3.11 10.53 2.11
N LYS A 51 -3.33 9.36 1.50
CA LYS A 51 -4.64 8.69 1.53
C LYS A 51 -5.08 8.30 2.93
N ILE A 52 -4.14 7.87 3.78
CA ILE A 52 -4.43 7.57 5.19
C ILE A 52 -4.73 8.84 5.98
N LYS A 53 -3.96 9.91 5.75
CA LYS A 53 -4.19 11.20 6.38
C LYS A 53 -5.58 11.74 6.02
N GLU A 54 -5.91 11.76 4.73
CA GLU A 54 -7.24 12.15 4.24
C GLU A 54 -8.33 11.32 4.93
N ARG A 55 -8.20 9.98 4.97
CA ARG A 55 -9.19 9.13 5.66
C ARG A 55 -9.34 9.45 7.15
N SER A 56 -8.25 9.75 7.84
CA SER A 56 -8.25 10.04 9.28
C SER A 56 -8.85 11.41 9.58
N ASP A 57 -8.71 12.39 8.68
CA ASP A 57 -9.20 13.76 8.86
C ASP A 57 -10.74 13.86 8.71
N TRP A 58 -11.40 12.87 8.09
CA TRP A 58 -12.86 12.83 7.88
C TRP A 58 -13.62 11.94 8.88
N GLN A 59 -12.93 11.27 9.82
CA GLN A 59 -13.51 10.27 10.73
C GLN A 59 -13.58 10.75 12.18
#